data_AF-A0A383BLT4-F1
#
_entry.id   AF-A0A383BLT4-F1
#
_cell.length_a   1.000
_cell.length_b   1.000
_cell.length_c   1.000
_cell.angle_alpha   90.00
_cell.angle_beta   90.00
_cell.angle_gamma   90.00
#
_symmetry.space_group_name_H-M   'P 1'
#
loop_
_entity.id
_entity.type
_entity.pdbx_description
1 polymer ?
#
loop_
_entity_poly.entity_id
_entity_poly.type
_entity_poly.pdbx_seq_one_letter_code
_entity_poly.pdbx_strand_id
1 'polypeptide(L)'
;MTNLFTLKSLQKVLPRLYSFLPYYLDPGRAFPPAHVFFEVTYRCNLRCDMCHFLEIIEDTENNKTYKKELSTEQIKRAIASLPRSTLITFTGGEAFMKADFMDIL
;
A
#
# COMPACT_ATOMS: atom_id res chain seq x y z
N MET A 1 -34.45 1.72 -9.02
CA MET A 1 -34.03 2.47 -7.81
C MET A 1 -33.00 1.64 -7.07
N THR A 2 -31.72 1.83 -7.36
CA THR A 2 -30.62 1.14 -6.66
C THR A 2 -30.51 1.71 -5.25
N ASN A 3 -30.68 0.86 -4.24
CA ASN A 3 -30.61 1.25 -2.85
C ASN A 3 -29.20 1.80 -2.54
N LEU A 4 -29.11 3.11 -2.32
CA LEU A 4 -27.84 3.82 -2.11
C LEU A 4 -27.09 3.28 -0.87
N PHE A 5 -27.81 2.65 0.06
CA PHE A 5 -27.29 2.13 1.33
C PHE A 5 -26.74 0.69 1.25
N THR A 6 -26.58 0.13 0.05
CA THR A 6 -25.94 -1.17 -0.09
C THR A 6 -24.44 -1.04 0.20
N LEU A 7 -23.84 -2.01 0.90
CA LEU A 7 -22.42 -1.99 1.31
C LEU A 7 -21.45 -1.74 0.14
N LYS A 8 -21.75 -2.31 -1.04
CA LYS A 8 -21.02 -2.06 -2.30
C LYS A 8 -21.08 -0.61 -2.76
N SER A 9 -22.23 0.04 -2.63
CA SER A 9 -22.44 1.43 -2.99
C SER A 9 -21.66 2.35 -2.05
N LEU A 10 -21.69 2.06 -0.74
CA LEU A 10 -20.91 2.78 0.28
C LEU A 10 -19.41 2.69 0.02
N GLN A 11 -18.88 1.50 -0.27
CA GLN A 11 -17.46 1.31 -0.59
C GLN A 11 -16.99 2.17 -1.78
N LYS A 12 -17.87 2.41 -2.76
CA LYS A 12 -17.56 3.23 -3.94
C LYS A 12 -17.69 4.74 -3.66
N VAL A 13 -18.68 5.14 -2.86
CA VAL A 13 -19.02 6.55 -2.64
C VAL A 13 -18.15 7.19 -1.57
N LEU A 14 -17.85 6.48 -0.47
CA LEU A 14 -17.10 7.04 0.66
C LEU A 14 -15.70 7.55 0.30
N PRO A 15 -14.84 6.80 -0.42
CA PRO A 15 -13.51 7.31 -0.77
C PRO A 15 -13.58 8.55 -1.68
N ARG A 16 -14.58 8.60 -2.57
CA ARG A 16 -14.80 9.75 -3.45
C ARG A 16 -15.18 10.99 -2.66
N LEU A 17 -16.11 10.86 -1.71
CA LEU A 17 -16.49 11.97 -0.83
C LEU A 17 -15.31 12.44 0.03
N TYR A 18 -14.52 11.50 0.55
CA TYR A 18 -13.34 11.79 1.37
C TYR A 18 -12.31 12.62 0.60
N SER A 19 -12.05 12.32 -0.67
CA SER A 19 -11.14 13.10 -1.52
C SER A 19 -11.77 14.39 -2.07
N PHE A 20 -13.09 14.40 -2.32
CA PHE A 20 -13.80 15.54 -2.88
C PHE A 20 -13.88 16.72 -1.90
N LEU A 21 -14.13 16.46 -0.62
CA LEU A 21 -14.26 17.50 0.41
C LEU A 21 -13.05 18.45 0.49
N PRO A 22 -11.80 17.98 0.69
CA PRO A 22 -10.65 18.87 0.80
C PRO A 22 -10.36 19.58 -0.54
N TYR A 23 -10.62 18.93 -1.67
CA TYR A 23 -10.41 19.53 -3.00
C TYR A 23 -11.20 20.83 -3.20
N TYR A 24 -12.44 20.91 -2.71
CA TYR A 24 -13.25 22.13 -2.84
C TYR A 24 -13.16 23.07 -1.65
N LEU A 25 -12.91 22.56 -0.44
CA LEU A 25 -12.94 23.37 0.78
C LEU A 25 -11.57 23.92 1.19
N ASP A 26 -10.48 23.22 0.88
CA ASP A 26 -9.09 23.63 1.16
C ASP A 26 -8.14 23.05 0.09
N PRO A 27 -8.14 23.60 -1.14
CA PRO A 27 -7.41 23.03 -2.28
C PRO A 27 -5.87 22.97 -2.10
N GLY A 28 -5.32 23.49 -0.99
CA GLY A 28 -3.91 23.38 -0.65
C GLY A 28 -3.55 22.21 0.28
N ARG A 29 -4.53 21.51 0.85
CA ARG A 29 -4.31 20.42 1.80
C ARG A 29 -5.19 19.22 1.52
N ALA A 30 -4.59 18.04 1.48
CA ALA A 30 -5.32 16.79 1.44
C ALA A 30 -5.67 16.33 2.86
N PHE A 31 -6.76 15.58 3.00
CA PHE A 31 -6.95 14.78 4.19
C PHE A 31 -5.87 13.69 4.30
N PRO A 32 -5.57 13.21 5.52
CA PRO A 32 -4.63 12.11 5.69
C PRO A 32 -5.02 10.87 4.87
N PRO A 33 -4.06 10.05 4.43
CA PRO A 33 -4.36 8.88 3.61
C PRO A 33 -5.21 7.88 4.41
N ALA A 34 -6.38 7.54 3.86
CA ALA A 34 -7.27 6.54 4.45
C ALA A 34 -6.72 5.11 4.30
N HIS A 35 -5.93 4.86 3.25
CA HIS A 35 -5.32 3.56 2.95
C HIS A 35 -3.91 3.78 2.38
N VAL A 36 -2.92 3.08 2.93
CA VAL A 36 -1.52 3.10 2.46
C VAL A 36 -1.05 1.69 2.16
N PHE A 37 -0.36 1.54 1.02
CA PHE A 37 0.31 0.31 0.62
C PHE A 37 1.81 0.44 0.90
N PHE A 38 2.40 -0.56 1.58
CA PHE A 38 3.83 -0.65 1.83
C PHE A 38 4.41 -1.82 1.05
N GLU A 39 5.23 -1.52 0.04
CA GLU A 39 6.00 -2.51 -0.70
C GLU A 39 7.24 -2.88 0.13
N VAL A 40 7.15 -3.98 0.88
CA VAL A 40 8.17 -4.34 1.88
C VAL A 40 9.35 -5.09 1.25
N THR A 41 9.09 -5.84 0.17
CA THR A 41 10.09 -6.55 -0.62
C THR A 41 9.55 -6.82 -2.02
N TYR A 42 10.42 -6.89 -3.03
CA TYR A 42 10.11 -7.41 -4.38
C TYR A 42 10.66 -8.82 -4.57
N ARG A 43 11.03 -9.53 -3.49
CA ARG A 43 11.25 -10.98 -3.54
C ARG A 43 9.89 -11.67 -3.57
N CYS A 44 9.75 -12.70 -4.40
CA CYS A 44 8.50 -13.45 -4.52
C CYS A 44 8.79 -14.91 -4.86
N ASN A 45 8.09 -15.84 -4.21
CA ASN A 45 8.18 -17.27 -4.48
C ASN A 45 7.40 -17.71 -5.74
N LEU A 46 6.66 -16.80 -6.38
CA LEU A 46 5.84 -17.07 -7.57
C LEU A 46 6.21 -16.14 -8.75
N ARG A 47 5.87 -16.58 -9.97
CA ARG A 47 6.06 -15.85 -11.24
C ARG A 47 4.77 -15.83 -12.04
N CYS A 48 3.79 -15.09 -11.53
CA CYS A 48 2.47 -15.07 -12.12
C CYS A 48 2.47 -14.20 -13.40
N ASP A 49 1.98 -14.74 -14.53
CA ASP A 49 1.98 -14.04 -15.83
C ASP A 49 1.21 -12.70 -15.82
N MET A 50 0.24 -12.57 -14.92
CA MET A 50 -0.55 -11.35 -14.72
C MET A 50 0.08 -10.35 -13.73
N CYS A 51 1.25 -10.66 -13.16
CA CYS A 51 1.86 -9.84 -12.13
C CYS A 51 2.49 -8.57 -12.73
N HIS A 52 2.02 -7.41 -12.29
CA HIS A 52 2.57 -6.12 -12.72
C HIS A 52 4.05 -5.92 -12.30
N PHE A 53 4.50 -6.63 -11.26
CA PHE A 53 5.86 -6.54 -10.72
C PHE A 53 6.81 -7.61 -11.26
N LEU A 54 6.39 -8.46 -12.22
CA LEU A 54 7.15 -9.62 -12.66
C LEU A 54 8.60 -9.28 -13.08
N GLU A 55 8.77 -8.26 -13.92
CA GLU A 55 10.09 -7.80 -14.38
C GLU A 55 10.97 -7.35 -13.20
N ILE A 56 10.40 -6.58 -12.26
CA ILE A 56 11.12 -6.09 -11.07
C ILE A 56 11.54 -7.28 -10.18
N ILE A 57 10.67 -8.27 -9.99
CA ILE A 57 10.95 -9.47 -9.21
C ILE A 57 12.07 -10.29 -9.86
N GLU A 58 12.04 -10.48 -11.17
CA GLU A 58 13.09 -11.20 -11.90
C GLU A 58 14.45 -10.48 -11.81
N ASP A 59 14.46 -9.16 -11.93
CA ASP A 59 15.65 -8.33 -11.76
C ASP A 59 16.23 -8.39 -10.35
N THR A 60 15.34 -8.46 -9.35
CA THR A 60 15.67 -8.60 -7.93
C THR A 60 16.45 -9.88 -7.67
N GLU A 61 15.94 -11.01 -8.17
CA GLU A 61 16.57 -12.31 -7.95
C GLU A 61 17.84 -12.51 -8.76
N ASN A 62 17.92 -11.89 -9.94
CA ASN A 62 19.12 -11.91 -10.76
C ASN A 62 20.20 -10.92 -10.27
N ASN A 63 20.03 -10.31 -9.09
CA ASN A 63 20.94 -9.35 -8.47
C ASN A 63 21.29 -8.13 -9.36
N LYS A 64 20.44 -7.79 -10.32
CA LYS A 64 20.73 -6.71 -11.28
C LYS A 64 20.40 -5.33 -10.70
N THR A 65 19.41 -5.23 -9.82
CA THR A 65 18.76 -3.93 -9.59
C THR A 65 18.43 -3.62 -8.13
N TYR A 66 18.68 -4.54 -7.20
CA TYR A 66 18.19 -4.36 -5.83
C TYR A 66 19.08 -3.51 -4.92
N LYS A 67 18.89 -2.19 -5.01
CA LYS A 67 19.44 -1.22 -4.06
C LYS A 67 18.33 -0.65 -3.16
N LYS A 68 18.37 -1.13 -1.90
CA LYS A 68 17.77 -0.60 -0.66
C LYS A 68 16.25 -0.67 -0.53
N GLU A 69 15.75 -1.84 -0.13
CA GLU A 69 14.49 -1.92 0.63
C GLU A 69 14.58 -1.05 1.88
N LEU A 70 13.42 -0.58 2.37
CA LEU A 70 13.35 0.03 3.68
C LEU A 70 13.70 -1.00 4.77
N SER A 71 14.48 -0.56 5.75
CA SER A 71 14.67 -1.35 6.96
C SER A 71 13.39 -1.37 7.80
N THR A 72 13.26 -2.38 8.66
CA THR A 72 12.16 -2.46 9.64
C THR A 72 11.95 -1.15 10.41
N GLU A 73 13.04 -0.50 10.86
CA GLU A 73 12.96 0.77 11.58
C GLU A 73 12.41 1.92 10.74
N GLN A 74 12.76 1.98 9.46
CA GLN A 74 12.22 2.98 8.54
C GLN A 74 10.73 2.76 8.30
N ILE A 75 10.31 1.50 8.16
CA ILE A 75 8.90 1.14 7.98
C ILE A 75 8.10 1.49 9.24
N LYS A 76 8.58 1.09 10.43
CA LYS A 76 7.94 1.45 11.71
C LYS A 76 7.81 2.95 11.90
N ARG A 77 8.86 3.71 11.56
CA ARG A 77 8.82 5.18 11.62
C ARG A 77 7.80 5.77 10.66
N ALA A 78 7.70 5.23 9.44
CA ALA A 78 6.70 5.64 8.47
C ALA A 78 5.28 5.35 8.98
N ILE A 79 5.03 4.14 9.51
CA ILE A 79 3.75 3.74 10.09
C ILE A 79 3.37 4.63 11.29
N ALA A 80 4.33 4.93 12.17
CA ALA A 80 4.10 5.79 13.34
C ALA A 80 3.74 7.24 12.97
N SER A 81 4.08 7.69 11.76
CA SER A 81 3.70 9.02 11.25
C SER A 81 2.27 9.09 10.70
N LEU A 82 1.61 7.95 10.51
CA LEU A 82 0.26 7.86 9.97
C LEU A 82 -0.80 8.01 11.09
N PRO A 83 -1.99 8.55 10.76
CA PRO A 83 -3.13 8.50 11.67
C PRO A 83 -3.51 7.05 12.03
N ARG A 84 -3.97 6.84 13.26
CA ARG A 84 -4.45 5.52 13.72
C ARG A 84 -5.64 4.96 12.93
N SER A 85 -6.36 5.80 12.18
CA SER A 85 -7.48 5.40 11.33
C SER A 85 -7.05 4.94 9.94
N THR A 86 -5.75 4.99 9.60
CA THR A 86 -5.26 4.59 8.28
C THR A 86 -5.23 3.07 8.17
N LEU A 87 -5.87 2.54 7.13
CA LEU A 87 -5.74 1.13 6.73
C LEU A 87 -4.35 0.92 6.13
N ILE A 88 -3.65 -0.11 6.57
CA ILE A 88 -2.31 -0.45 6.09
C ILE A 88 -2.37 -1.79 5.36
N THR A 89 -1.74 -1.88 4.19
CA THR A 89 -1.59 -3.13 3.44
C THR A 89 -0.12 -3.32 3.08
N PHE A 90 0.46 -4.43 3.52
CA PHE A 90 1.80 -4.83 3.10
C PHE A 90 1.72 -5.61 1.78
N THR A 91 2.60 -5.27 0.85
CA THR A 91 2.61 -5.78 -0.54
C THR A 91 4.03 -5.74 -1.11
N GLY A 92 4.15 -5.84 -2.44
CA GLY A 92 5.39 -5.85 -3.22
C GLY A 92 5.42 -7.11 -4.08
N GLY A 93 6.37 -7.99 -3.82
CA GLY A 93 6.29 -9.40 -4.18
C GLY A 93 5.43 -10.16 -3.17
N GLU A 94 6.06 -11.06 -2.43
CA GLU A 94 5.43 -11.76 -1.31
C GLU A 94 5.95 -11.18 0.00
N ALA A 95 5.07 -10.60 0.83
CA ALA A 95 5.47 -9.89 2.05
C ALA A 95 6.25 -10.80 3.01
N PHE A 96 5.87 -12.08 3.12
CA PHE A 96 6.54 -13.06 3.96
C PHE A 96 7.93 -13.49 3.45
N MET A 97 8.34 -13.09 2.23
CA MET A 97 9.70 -13.32 1.74
C MET A 97 10.72 -12.34 2.34
N LYS A 98 10.27 -11.26 2.98
CA LYS A 98 11.14 -10.35 3.73
C LYS A 98 11.55 -11.01 5.04
N ALA A 99 12.87 -11.17 5.25
CA ALA A 99 13.41 -11.94 6.37
C ALA A 99 13.01 -11.38 7.74
N ASP A 100 12.88 -10.05 7.85
CA ASP A 100 12.50 -9.32 9.05
C ASP A 100 11.02 -8.88 9.06
N PHE A 101 10.15 -9.51 8.25
CA PHE A 101 8.75 -9.10 8.15
C PHE A 101 7.97 -9.20 9.47
N MET A 102 8.24 -10.24 10.26
CA MET A 102 7.57 -10.44 11.55
C MET A 102 7.90 -9.36 12.58
N ASP A 103 9.03 -8.67 12.42
CA ASP A 103 9.39 -7.56 13.28
C ASP A 103 8.62 -6.28 12.92
N ILE A 104 8.04 -6.21 11.73
CA ILE A 104 7.25 -5.06 11.23
C ILE A 104 5.79 -5.13 11.73
N LEU A 105 5.23 -6.34 11.84
CA LEU A 105 3.84 -6.60 12.23
C LEU A 105 3.58 -6.25 13.71
#